data_AF-A0A920PJX3-F1
#
_entry.id   AF-A0A920PJX3-F1
#
_cell.length_a   1.000
_cell.length_b   1.000
_cell.length_c   1.000
_cell.angle_alpha   90.00
_cell.angle_beta   90.00
_cell.angle_gamma   90.00
#
_symmetry.space_group_name_H-M   'P 1'
#
loop_
_entity.id
_entity.type
_entity.pdbx_description
1 polymer ?
#
loop_
_entity_poly.entity_id
_entity_poly.type
_entity_poly.pdbx_seq_one_letter_code
_entity_poly.pdbx_strand_id
1 'polypeptide(L)'
;MDVLAESVSGYLAARGKAGADVLMIFDTWGGVLPHTEYREFSLSAMRRIVEALKSDEMTRHIPVILFTKGGGQWLKRWRSQGAMHLVATGPPHWRLPETVGEQVALQGTWTPLCSMRVQMSLSGCRISAG
;
A
#
# COMPACT_ATOMS: atom_id res chain seq x y z
N MET A 1 1.65 15.63 -13.26
CA MET A 1 2.12 14.45 -12.50
C MET A 1 2.85 13.43 -13.39
N ASP A 2 2.75 13.57 -14.70
CA ASP A 2 3.18 12.60 -15.71
C ASP A 2 4.68 12.30 -15.67
N VAL A 3 5.52 13.32 -15.64
CA VAL A 3 6.98 13.16 -15.54
C VAL A 3 7.40 12.38 -14.30
N LEU A 4 6.73 12.62 -13.16
CA LEU A 4 7.00 11.87 -11.93
C LEU A 4 6.52 10.42 -12.04
N ALA A 5 5.35 10.18 -12.64
CA ALA A 5 4.85 8.82 -12.85
C ALA A 5 5.79 8.01 -13.77
N GLU A 6 6.27 8.60 -14.86
CA GLU A 6 7.22 7.96 -15.78
C GLU A 6 8.57 7.69 -15.12
N SER A 7 9.11 8.68 -14.39
CA SER A 7 10.38 8.53 -13.68
C SER A 7 10.31 7.44 -12.60
N VAL A 8 9.24 7.43 -11.79
CA VAL A 8 9.03 6.40 -10.76
C VAL A 8 8.82 5.02 -11.39
N SER A 9 8.09 4.93 -12.50
CA SER A 9 7.90 3.68 -13.23
C SER A 9 9.24 3.11 -13.72
N GLY A 10 10.08 3.94 -14.35
CA GLY A 10 11.40 3.55 -14.81
C GLY A 10 12.31 3.09 -13.67
N TYR A 11 12.28 3.82 -12.55
CA TYR A 11 13.05 3.46 -11.36
C TYR A 11 12.61 2.11 -10.77
N LEU A 12 11.31 1.91 -10.58
CA LEU A 12 10.77 0.65 -10.03
C LEU A 12 11.00 -0.52 -10.98
N ALA A 13 10.87 -0.32 -12.30
CA ALA A 13 11.18 -1.34 -13.29
C ALA A 13 12.66 -1.75 -13.24
N ALA A 14 13.57 -0.78 -13.10
CA ALA A 14 14.99 -1.06 -12.92
C ALA A 14 15.28 -1.86 -11.64
N ARG A 15 14.57 -1.54 -10.53
CA ARG A 15 14.69 -2.30 -9.28
C ARG A 15 14.16 -3.73 -9.41
N GLY A 16 13.04 -3.92 -10.10
CA GLY A 16 12.52 -5.25 -10.43
C GLY A 16 13.51 -6.06 -11.26
N LYS A 17 14.08 -5.46 -12.31
CA LYS A 17 15.11 -6.09 -13.17
C LYS A 17 16.41 -6.40 -12.43
N ALA A 18 16.73 -5.61 -11.40
CA ALA A 18 17.86 -5.87 -10.52
C ALA A 18 17.58 -6.99 -9.48
N GLY A 19 16.39 -7.59 -9.48
CA GLY A 19 16.04 -8.75 -8.64
C GLY A 19 15.19 -8.42 -7.42
N ALA A 20 14.47 -7.29 -7.39
CA ALA A 20 13.53 -7.03 -6.31
C ALA A 20 12.31 -7.97 -6.38
N ASP A 21 12.07 -8.75 -5.32
CA ASP A 21 10.94 -9.69 -5.25
C ASP A 21 9.58 -9.00 -5.07
N VAL A 22 9.56 -7.79 -4.52
CA VAL A 22 8.34 -7.00 -4.25
C VAL A 22 8.66 -5.52 -4.41
N LEU A 23 7.71 -4.77 -4.99
CA LEU A 23 7.79 -3.31 -5.17
C LEU A 23 6.74 -2.63 -4.31
N MET A 24 7.08 -1.51 -3.67
CA MET A 24 6.15 -0.72 -2.85
C MET A 24 6.17 0.75 -3.25
N ILE A 25 4.99 1.33 -3.43
CA ILE A 25 4.78 2.75 -3.67
C ILE A 25 4.27 3.41 -2.39
N PHE A 26 5.01 4.41 -1.91
CA PHE A 26 4.69 5.15 -0.70
C PHE A 26 4.10 6.53 -1.01
N ASP A 27 2.78 6.65 -0.95
CA ASP A 27 2.06 7.91 -0.99
C ASP A 27 1.84 8.45 0.43
N THR A 28 2.88 9.11 0.93
CA THR A 28 2.90 9.62 2.32
C THR A 28 1.92 10.77 2.55
N TRP A 29 1.54 11.49 1.49
CA TRP A 29 0.80 12.76 1.59
C TRP A 29 -0.60 12.71 0.98
N GLY A 30 -0.99 11.64 0.29
CA GLY A 30 -2.30 11.52 -0.33
C GLY A 30 -3.47 11.70 0.63
N GLY A 31 -3.32 11.33 1.90
CA GLY A 31 -4.32 11.56 2.95
C GLY A 31 -4.64 13.02 3.27
N VAL A 32 -3.80 13.97 2.83
CA VAL A 32 -4.01 15.42 3.03
C VAL A 32 -4.91 16.00 1.93
N LEU A 33 -5.01 15.34 0.78
CA LEU A 33 -5.75 15.84 -0.37
C LEU A 33 -7.28 15.68 -0.18
N PRO A 34 -8.08 16.66 -0.64
CA PRO A 34 -9.50 16.47 -0.85
C PRO A 34 -9.77 15.24 -1.74
N HIS A 35 -10.92 14.60 -1.55
CA HIS A 35 -11.23 13.34 -2.22
C HIS A 35 -11.19 13.42 -3.76
N THR A 36 -11.53 14.56 -4.37
CA THR A 36 -11.44 14.80 -5.82
C THR A 36 -9.99 14.89 -6.29
N GLU A 37 -9.18 15.70 -5.62
CA GLU A 37 -7.77 15.91 -5.95
C GLU A 37 -6.93 14.66 -5.72
N TYR A 38 -7.22 13.91 -4.65
CA TYR A 38 -6.59 12.62 -4.41
C TYR A 38 -6.76 11.67 -5.61
N ARG A 39 -7.95 11.65 -6.20
CA ARG A 39 -8.22 10.80 -7.36
C ARG A 39 -7.48 11.27 -8.60
N GLU A 40 -7.52 12.56 -8.86
CA GLU A 40 -6.97 13.16 -10.07
C GLU A 40 -5.44 13.11 -10.09
N PHE A 41 -4.81 13.40 -8.95
CA PHE A 41 -3.36 13.56 -8.88
C PHE A 41 -2.64 12.34 -8.31
N SER A 42 -3.05 11.81 -7.16
CA SER A 42 -2.33 10.71 -6.51
C SER A 42 -2.72 9.36 -7.10
N LEU A 43 -4.01 9.05 -7.08
CA LEU A 43 -4.51 7.74 -7.52
C LEU A 43 -4.25 7.50 -9.01
N SER A 44 -4.51 8.49 -9.86
CA SER A 44 -4.25 8.41 -11.30
C SER A 44 -2.77 8.14 -11.60
N ALA A 45 -1.85 8.81 -10.90
CA ALA A 45 -0.42 8.60 -11.06
C ALA A 45 0.00 7.19 -10.62
N MET A 46 -0.46 6.72 -9.46
CA MET A 46 -0.19 5.36 -8.99
C MET A 46 -0.73 4.30 -9.95
N ARG A 47 -1.92 4.51 -10.53
CA ARG A 47 -2.51 3.60 -11.51
C ARG A 47 -1.61 3.45 -12.75
N ARG A 48 -1.14 4.57 -13.29
CA ARG A 48 -0.22 4.57 -14.45
C ARG A 48 1.08 3.83 -14.14
N ILE A 49 1.63 4.02 -12.94
CA ILE A 49 2.84 3.30 -12.52
C ILE A 49 2.60 1.80 -12.47
N VAL A 50 1.49 1.36 -11.86
CA VAL A 50 1.13 -0.07 -11.81
C VAL A 50 0.91 -0.64 -13.20
N GLU A 51 0.17 0.06 -14.07
CA GLU A 51 -0.07 -0.35 -15.46
C GLU A 51 1.25 -0.50 -16.24
N ALA A 52 2.19 0.44 -16.09
CA ALA A 52 3.49 0.38 -16.72
C ALA A 52 4.32 -0.83 -16.24
N LEU A 53 4.36 -1.07 -14.92
CA LEU A 53 5.06 -2.23 -14.34
C LEU A 53 4.42 -3.57 -14.74
N LYS A 54 3.10 -3.61 -14.93
CA LYS A 54 2.38 -4.82 -15.35
C LYS A 54 2.46 -5.08 -16.86
N SER A 55 2.76 -4.06 -17.65
CA SER A 55 2.95 -4.18 -19.10
C SER A 55 4.36 -4.65 -19.50
N ASP A 56 5.37 -4.45 -18.65
CA ASP A 56 6.75 -4.93 -18.87
C ASP A 56 6.87 -6.41 -18.45
N GLU A 57 7.33 -7.26 -19.38
CA GLU A 57 7.46 -8.71 -19.20
C GLU A 57 8.31 -9.11 -17.98
N MET A 58 9.36 -8.33 -17.71
CA MET A 58 10.30 -8.60 -16.62
C MET A 58 9.74 -8.20 -15.26
N THR A 59 8.77 -7.29 -15.20
CA THR A 59 8.21 -6.79 -13.93
C THR A 59 6.76 -7.21 -13.69
N ARG A 60 6.07 -7.76 -14.70
CA ARG A 60 4.63 -8.09 -14.60
C ARG A 60 4.28 -9.04 -13.46
N HIS A 61 5.18 -9.98 -13.15
CA HIS A 61 4.98 -11.01 -12.13
C HIS A 61 5.31 -10.50 -10.72
N ILE A 62 6.02 -9.38 -10.60
CA ILE A 62 6.44 -8.82 -9.31
C ILE A 62 5.21 -8.19 -8.61
N PRO A 63 4.88 -8.59 -7.37
CA PRO A 63 3.82 -7.97 -6.59
C PRO A 63 4.11 -6.49 -6.33
N VAL A 64 3.06 -5.66 -6.42
CA VAL A 64 3.13 -4.22 -6.13
C VAL A 64 2.22 -3.89 -4.95
N ILE A 65 2.80 -3.23 -3.95
CA ILE A 65 2.11 -2.78 -2.73
C ILE A 65 1.88 -1.27 -2.83
N LEU A 66 0.63 -0.83 -2.60
CA LEU A 66 0.29 0.59 -2.51
C LEU A 66 0.04 0.98 -1.05
N PHE A 67 0.82 1.97 -0.58
CA PHE A 67 0.65 2.55 0.74
C PHE A 67 0.19 4.01 0.60
N THR A 68 -0.93 4.38 1.22
CA THR A 68 -1.33 5.79 1.38
C THR A 68 -1.64 6.07 2.83
N LYS A 69 -0.88 6.99 3.42
CA LYS A 69 -1.16 7.47 4.77
C LYS A 69 -2.52 8.20 4.78
N GLY A 70 -3.42 7.85 5.69
CA GLY A 70 -4.76 8.44 5.74
C GLY A 70 -5.73 7.91 4.69
N GLY A 71 -5.34 6.89 3.91
CA GLY A 71 -6.10 6.43 2.75
C GLY A 71 -7.28 5.49 3.01
N GLY A 72 -7.71 5.35 4.28
CA GLY A 72 -8.72 4.37 4.72
C GLY A 72 -10.03 4.39 3.90
N GLN A 73 -10.45 5.59 3.48
CA GLN A 73 -11.65 5.79 2.67
C GLN A 73 -11.53 5.36 1.20
N TRP A 74 -10.32 5.12 0.69
CA TRP A 74 -10.08 4.88 -0.74
C TRP A 74 -9.81 3.41 -1.10
N LEU A 75 -9.69 2.51 -0.11
CA LEU A 75 -9.33 1.10 -0.35
C LEU A 75 -10.26 0.38 -1.34
N LYS A 76 -11.58 0.63 -1.31
CA LYS A 76 -12.52 0.01 -2.27
C LYS A 76 -12.17 0.33 -3.72
N ARG A 77 -11.67 1.55 -3.98
CA ARG A 77 -11.36 2.03 -5.34
C ARG A 77 -10.01 1.50 -5.85
N TRP A 78 -9.12 1.13 -4.95
CA TRP A 78 -7.84 0.54 -5.30
C TRP A 78 -7.96 -0.91 -5.77
N ARG A 79 -8.96 -1.64 -5.26
CA ARG A 79 -9.28 -3.03 -5.70
C ARG A 79 -9.52 -3.11 -7.21
N SER A 80 -10.24 -2.14 -7.78
CA SER A 80 -10.52 -2.13 -9.22
C SER A 80 -9.32 -1.77 -10.10
N GLN A 81 -8.14 -1.51 -9.53
CA GLN A 81 -6.97 -1.01 -10.23
C GLN A 81 -5.79 -2.00 -10.22
N GLY A 82 -6.02 -3.25 -9.82
CA GLY A 82 -5.02 -4.32 -9.88
C GLY A 82 -3.92 -4.24 -8.81
N ALA A 83 -4.11 -3.42 -7.77
CA ALA A 83 -3.21 -3.38 -6.63
C ALA A 83 -3.33 -4.69 -5.83
N MET A 84 -2.20 -5.36 -5.64
CA MET A 84 -2.18 -6.71 -5.05
C MET A 84 -2.25 -6.64 -3.52
N HIS A 85 -1.61 -5.62 -2.90
CA HIS A 85 -1.62 -5.39 -1.46
C HIS A 85 -1.83 -3.91 -1.14
N LEU A 86 -2.66 -3.63 -0.14
CA LEU A 86 -3.07 -2.28 0.23
C LEU A 86 -2.76 -2.01 1.70
N VAL A 87 -2.16 -0.86 1.96
CA VAL A 87 -1.90 -0.40 3.33
C VAL A 87 -2.41 1.02 3.48
N ALA A 88 -3.34 1.20 4.42
CA ALA A 88 -3.82 2.51 4.83
C ALA A 88 -3.67 2.67 6.33
N THR A 89 -3.24 3.86 6.76
CA THR A 89 -3.17 4.21 8.19
C THR A 89 -4.31 5.17 8.53
N GLY A 90 -5.22 4.79 9.43
CA GLY A 90 -6.36 5.59 9.93
C GLY A 90 -7.22 4.80 10.94
N PRO A 91 -8.16 5.40 11.67
CA PRO A 91 -8.98 4.69 12.66
C PRO A 91 -10.17 3.92 12.05
N PRO A 92 -10.55 2.72 12.57
CA PRO A 92 -9.69 1.66 13.04
C PRO A 92 -9.52 0.56 11.98
N HIS A 93 -8.28 0.09 11.87
CA HIS A 93 -7.76 -0.94 10.97
C HIS A 93 -8.54 -2.27 10.95
N TRP A 94 -9.32 -2.60 11.98
CA TRP A 94 -10.06 -3.87 12.09
C TRP A 94 -11.32 -3.95 11.21
N ARG A 95 -11.81 -2.83 10.66
CA ARG A 95 -12.89 -2.83 9.63
C ARG A 95 -12.36 -2.88 8.20
N LEU A 96 -11.04 -2.80 8.02
CA LEU A 96 -10.43 -2.88 6.69
C LEU A 96 -10.63 -4.26 6.04
N PRO A 97 -10.52 -5.41 6.75
CA PRO A 97 -10.78 -6.72 6.14
C PRO A 97 -12.18 -6.83 5.51
N GLU A 98 -13.23 -6.37 6.19
CA GLU A 98 -14.61 -6.36 5.66
C GLU A 98 -14.76 -5.47 4.42
N THR A 99 -13.94 -4.42 4.32
CA THR A 99 -13.98 -3.44 3.23
C THR A 99 -13.17 -3.88 2.00
N VAL A 100 -12.16 -4.73 2.22
CA VAL A 100 -11.08 -5.05 1.27
C VAL A 100 -11.14 -6.50 0.77
N GLY A 101 -11.92 -7.37 1.44
CA GLY A 101 -12.17 -8.77 1.06
C GLY A 101 -10.91 -9.60 0.77
N GLU A 102 -11.08 -10.78 0.15
CA GLU A 102 -10.02 -11.81 0.08
C GLU A 102 -8.96 -11.58 -1.02
N GLN A 103 -9.15 -10.60 -1.91
CA GLN A 103 -8.28 -10.42 -3.08
C GLN A 103 -7.04 -9.55 -2.84
N VAL A 104 -6.89 -9.01 -1.62
CA VAL A 104 -5.83 -8.06 -1.27
C VAL A 104 -5.31 -8.39 0.12
N ALA A 105 -4.00 -8.57 0.27
CA ALA A 105 -3.40 -8.66 1.60
C ALA A 105 -3.22 -7.27 2.22
N LEU A 106 -3.41 -7.20 3.54
CA LEU A 106 -3.23 -6.02 4.37
C LEU A 106 -1.91 -6.15 5.14
N GLN A 107 -1.05 -5.13 5.10
CA GLN A 107 0.22 -5.12 5.83
C GLN A 107 0.24 -4.01 6.89
N GLY A 108 0.37 -4.37 8.17
CA GLY A 108 0.72 -3.45 9.28
C GLY A 108 -0.43 -2.87 10.11
N THR A 109 -0.30 -1.57 10.42
CA THR A 109 -1.04 -0.65 11.33
C THR A 109 -0.65 -0.58 12.81
N TRP A 110 0.33 -1.36 13.28
CA TRP A 110 0.91 -1.11 14.60
C TRP A 110 1.58 0.26 14.63
N THR A 111 1.12 1.13 15.55
CA THR A 111 1.73 2.44 15.73
C THR A 111 3.14 2.24 16.28
N PRO A 112 4.16 3.01 15.86
CA PRO A 112 5.51 2.91 16.43
C PRO A 112 5.54 3.02 17.97
N LEU A 113 4.58 3.78 18.55
CA LEU A 113 4.36 3.88 20.00
C LEU A 113 3.94 2.57 20.67
N CYS A 114 3.32 1.64 19.95
CA CYS A 114 2.98 0.33 20.50
C CYS A 114 4.23 -0.47 20.86
N SER A 115 5.34 -0.30 20.12
CA SER A 115 6.64 -0.90 20.48
C SER A 115 7.17 -0.36 21.81
N MET A 116 6.99 0.95 22.07
CA MET A 116 7.41 1.59 23.32
C MET A 116 6.55 1.20 24.52
N ARG A 117 5.35 0.64 24.30
CA ARG A 117 4.45 0.18 25.37
C ARG A 117 4.70 -1.26 25.83
N VAL A 118 5.53 -2.04 25.11
CA VAL A 118 5.79 -3.46 25.42
C VAL A 118 6.86 -3.65 26.52
N GLN A 119 7.53 -2.59 26.96
CA GLN A 119 8.52 -2.69 28.06
C GLN A 119 7.94 -2.46 29.46
N MET A 120 6.61 -2.32 29.60
CA MET A 120 5.92 -2.36 30.88
C MET A 120 4.71 -3.31 30.78
N SER A 121 4.82 -4.47 31.45
CA SER A 121 3.82 -5.55 31.55
C SER A 121 3.78 -6.58 30.40
N LEU A 122 4.77 -7.47 30.38
CA LEU A 122 4.66 -8.80 29.77
C LEU A 122 4.53 -9.88 30.87
N SER A 123 3.51 -9.76 31.71
CA SER A 123 3.07 -10.82 32.61
C SER A 123 1.60 -11.11 32.37
N GLY A 124 1.27 -11.98 31.42
CA GLY A 124 -0.08 -12.56 31.39
C GLY A 124 -0.66 -13.09 30.08
N CYS A 125 -0.08 -12.87 28.90
CA CYS A 125 -0.72 -13.31 27.65
C CYS A 125 -0.11 -14.63 27.15
N ARG A 126 -0.80 -15.76 27.40
CA ARG A 126 -0.52 -17.04 26.74
C ARG A 126 -1.14 -17.03 25.35
N ILE A 127 -0.33 -17.24 24.32
CA ILE A 127 -0.80 -17.58 22.96
C ILE A 127 -0.94 -19.10 22.94
N SER A 128 -2.16 -19.63 22.84
CA SER A 128 -2.36 -21.05 22.52
C SER A 128 -2.29 -21.23 21.01
N ALA A 129 -1.29 -21.96 20.54
CA ALA A 129 -1.30 -22.59 19.23
C ALA A 129 -1.96 -23.96 19.37
N GLY A 130 -2.98 -24.21 18.55
CA GLY A 130 -3.68 -25.48 18.38
C GLY A 130 -4.35 -25.48 17.02
#